data_AF-A0A9D7HI93-F1
#
_entry.id   AF-A0A9D7HI93-F1
#
_cell.length_a   1.000
_cell.length_b   1.000
_cell.length_c   1.000
_cell.angle_alpha   90.00
_cell.angle_beta   90.00
_cell.angle_gamma   90.00
#
_symmetry.space_group_name_H-M   'P 1'
#
loop_
_entity.id
_entity.type
_entity.pdbx_description
1 polymer ?
#
loop_
_entity_poly.entity_id
_entity_poly.type
_entity_poly.pdbx_seq_one_letter_code
_entity_poly.pdbx_strand_id
1 'polypeptide(L)'
;MELIRFPLEDLLGDGIVRESDYRQALNGLDLAPYSNQAVMIPWIHGRELPIWVYLMAVAHLTPVAGGLSFGEPCSPVVLTQKRRTDGPTE
;
A
#
# COMPACT_ATOMS: atom_id res chain seq x y z
N MET A 1 0.65 0.03 -17.28
CA MET A 1 0.79 -0.35 -15.86
C MET A 1 -0.28 0.41 -15.12
N GLU A 2 -1.27 -0.29 -14.61
CA GLU A 2 -2.38 0.33 -13.89
C GLU A 2 -1.95 0.61 -12.45
N LEU A 3 -2.26 1.82 -11.95
CA LEU A 3 -1.99 2.18 -10.56
C LEU A 3 -3.15 1.72 -9.69
N ILE A 4 -2.89 0.77 -8.80
CA ILE A 4 -3.89 0.23 -7.89
C ILE A 4 -3.86 1.06 -6.60
N ARG A 5 -5.01 1.63 -6.22
CA ARG A 5 -5.16 2.33 -4.94
C ARG A 5 -5.36 1.31 -3.82
N PHE A 6 -4.56 1.40 -2.76
CA PHE A 6 -4.69 0.55 -1.59
C PHE A 6 -5.89 1.00 -0.73
N PRO A 7 -6.77 0.07 -0.30
CA PRO A 7 -7.98 0.38 0.49
C PRO A 7 -7.63 0.59 1.97
N LEU A 8 -6.82 1.60 2.28
CA LEU A 8 -6.34 1.85 3.64
C LEU A 8 -7.48 2.14 4.63
N GLU A 9 -8.50 2.90 4.19
CA GLU A 9 -9.64 3.30 5.04
C GLU A 9 -10.47 2.10 5.47
N ASP A 10 -10.72 1.16 4.56
CA ASP A 10 -11.52 -0.05 4.80
C ASP A 10 -10.88 -0.97 5.85
N LEU A 11 -9.56 -0.95 5.97
CA LEU A 11 -8.80 -1.76 6.94
C LEU A 11 -8.79 -1.16 8.36
N LEU A 12 -9.08 0.13 8.51
CA LEU A 12 -8.97 0.85 9.79
C LEU A 12 -10.29 0.89 10.56
N GLY A 13 -11.42 0.69 9.89
CA GLY A 13 -12.76 0.76 10.47
C GLY A 13 -13.16 2.16 10.96
N ASP A 14 -14.36 2.24 11.53
CA ASP A 14 -14.91 3.48 12.08
C ASP A 14 -14.46 3.68 13.55
N GLY A 15 -13.75 4.78 13.81
CA GLY A 15 -13.36 5.19 15.16
C GLY A 15 -11.87 5.05 15.46
N ILE A 16 -11.56 4.68 16.71
CA ILE A 16 -10.18 4.63 17.23
C ILE A 16 -9.46 3.44 16.62
N VAL A 17 -8.35 3.73 15.95
CA VAL A 17 -7.50 2.71 15.33
C VAL A 17 -6.74 1.93 16.40
N ARG A 18 -6.91 0.61 16.40
CA ARG A 18 -6.19 -0.33 17.26
C ARG A 18 -5.19 -1.14 16.42
N GLU A 19 -3.95 -1.22 16.88
CA GLU A 19 -2.89 -1.92 16.17
C GLU A 19 -3.20 -3.41 15.97
N SER A 20 -3.78 -4.07 16.98
CA SER A 20 -4.18 -5.48 16.91
C SER A 20 -5.14 -5.75 15.76
N ASP A 21 -6.16 -4.91 15.63
CA ASP A 21 -7.28 -5.10 14.71
C ASP A 21 -6.81 -4.83 13.28
N TYR A 22 -6.02 -3.77 13.10
CA TYR A 22 -5.40 -3.45 11.81
C TYR A 22 -4.41 -4.53 11.36
N ARG A 23 -3.59 -5.07 12.28
CA ARG A 23 -2.68 -6.19 11.99
C ARG A 23 -3.45 -7.42 11.54
N GLN A 24 -4.58 -7.71 12.18
CA GLN A 24 -5.44 -8.83 11.79
C GLN A 24 -6.05 -8.60 10.41
N ALA A 25 -6.57 -7.41 10.13
CA ALA A 25 -7.12 -7.05 8.83
C ALA A 25 -6.07 -7.17 7.71
N LEU A 26 -4.85 -6.66 7.94
CA LEU A 26 -3.73 -6.78 7.01
C LEU A 26 -3.32 -8.24 6.73
N ASN A 27 -3.33 -9.10 7.75
CA ASN A 27 -2.99 -10.51 7.58
C ASN A 27 -4.09 -11.31 6.85
N GLY A 28 -5.34 -10.86 6.90
CA GLY A 28 -6.47 -11.44 6.17
C GLY A 28 -6.65 -10.91 4.75
N LEU A 29 -5.87 -9.90 4.35
CA LEU A 29 -5.99 -9.26 3.05
C LEU A 29 -5.43 -10.15 1.93
N ASP A 30 -6.20 -10.35 0.87
CA ASP A 30 -5.69 -10.98 -0.35
C ASP A 30 -4.68 -10.05 -1.05
N LEU A 31 -3.44 -10.52 -1.15
CA LEU A 31 -2.35 -9.78 -1.78
C LEU A 31 -2.17 -10.09 -3.27
N ALA A 32 -2.88 -11.08 -3.81
CA ALA A 32 -2.78 -11.45 -5.22
C ALA A 32 -3.01 -10.28 -6.19
N PRO A 33 -3.97 -9.35 -5.96
CA PRO A 33 -4.20 -8.21 -6.85
C PRO A 33 -3.03 -7.22 -6.90
N TYR A 34 -2.19 -7.17 -5.86
CA TYR A 34 -1.07 -6.23 -5.75
C TYR A 34 0.25 -6.79 -6.31
N SER A 35 0.29 -8.09 -6.63
CA SER A 35 1.51 -8.77 -7.07
C SER A 35 2.05 -8.18 -8.38
N ASN A 36 3.31 -7.71 -8.34
CA ASN A 36 4.00 -7.09 -9.47
C ASN A 36 3.28 -5.86 -10.08
N GLN A 37 2.33 -5.27 -9.37
CA GLN A 37 1.59 -4.08 -9.78
C GLN A 37 2.18 -2.81 -9.13
N ALA A 38 1.87 -1.65 -9.72
CA ALA A 38 2.13 -0.37 -9.09
C ALA A 38 1.00 -0.08 -8.10
N VAL A 39 1.33 0.07 -6.82
CA VAL A 39 0.37 0.27 -5.73
C VAL A 39 0.59 1.64 -5.10
N MET A 40 -0.49 2.37 -4.86
CA MET A 40 -0.48 3.66 -4.16
C MET A 40 -1.18 3.56 -2.82
N ILE A 41 -0.47 3.94 -1.76
CA ILE A 41 -1.04 4.12 -0.42
C ILE A 41 -1.55 5.56 -0.32
N PRO A 42 -2.88 5.80 -0.28
CA PRO A 42 -3.44 7.13 -0.24
C PRO A 42 -3.19 7.81 1.11
N TRP A 43 -3.07 9.13 1.10
CA TRP A 43 -3.20 9.94 2.31
C TRP A 43 -4.68 10.03 2.71
N ILE A 44 -5.01 9.70 3.96
CA ILE A 44 -6.38 9.84 4.47
C ILE A 44 -6.52 11.24 5.06
N HIS A 45 -7.32 12.07 4.40
CA HIS A 45 -7.60 13.44 4.84
C HIS A 45 -8.67 13.45 5.94
N GLY A 46 -8.54 14.34 6.92
CA GLY A 46 -9.56 14.54 7.97
C GLY A 46 -9.57 13.49 9.09
N ARG A 47 -8.63 12.54 9.10
CA ARG A 47 -8.42 11.59 10.21
C ARG A 47 -6.98 11.65 10.69
N GLU A 48 -6.77 11.88 11.97
CA GLU A 48 -5.44 11.79 12.59
C GLU A 48 -5.05 10.31 12.71
N LEU A 49 -4.18 9.86 11.83
CA LEU A 49 -3.67 8.49 11.83
C LEU A 49 -2.22 8.46 12.34
N PRO A 50 -1.89 7.53 13.24
CA PRO A 50 -0.51 7.29 13.62
C PRO A 50 0.34 6.88 12.40
N ILE A 51 1.61 7.31 12.38
CA ILE A 51 2.52 6.98 11.27
C ILE A 51 2.69 5.47 11.07
N TRP A 52 2.58 4.67 12.13
CA TRP A 52 2.74 3.22 12.07
C TRP A 52 1.72 2.54 11.15
N VAL A 53 0.53 3.12 10.98
CA VAL A 53 -0.53 2.61 10.08
C VAL A 53 0.01 2.52 8.64
N TYR A 54 0.63 3.60 8.19
CA TYR A 54 1.24 3.70 6.86
C TYR A 54 2.46 2.79 6.75
N LEU A 55 3.33 2.78 7.78
CA LEU A 55 4.53 1.92 7.78
C LEU A 55 4.19 0.43 7.70
N MET A 56 3.12 -0.01 8.37
CA MET A 56 2.66 -1.39 8.31
C MET A 56 2.09 -1.75 6.92
N ALA A 57 1.31 -0.86 6.29
CA ALA A 57 0.86 -1.07 4.92
C ALA A 57 2.04 -1.20 3.94
N VAL A 58 3.03 -0.31 4.06
CA VAL A 58 4.26 -0.36 3.27
C VAL A 58 4.98 -1.68 3.48
N ALA A 59 5.16 -2.12 4.73
CA ALA A 59 5.85 -3.37 5.03
C ALA A 59 5.17 -4.60 4.42
N HIS A 60 3.84 -4.67 4.44
CA HIS A 60 3.07 -5.77 3.85
C HIS A 60 3.09 -5.78 2.31
N LEU A 61 3.07 -4.60 1.69
CA LEU A 61 3.01 -4.49 0.23
C LEU A 61 4.38 -4.57 -0.44
N THR A 62 5.44 -4.11 0.21
CA THR A 62 6.82 -4.11 -0.33
C THR A 62 7.27 -5.47 -0.91
N PRO A 63 7.05 -6.63 -0.26
CA PRO A 63 7.49 -7.91 -0.82
C PRO A 63 6.73 -8.32 -2.10
N VAL A 64 5.46 -7.91 -2.26
CA VAL A 64 4.58 -8.37 -3.36
C VAL A 64 4.48 -7.37 -4.51
N ALA A 65 4.45 -6.06 -4.21
CA ALA A 65 4.25 -5.02 -5.21
C ALA A 65 5.44 -4.91 -6.19
N GLY A 66 5.14 -4.49 -7.42
CA GLY A 66 6.15 -4.12 -8.43
C GLY A 66 6.67 -2.70 -8.23
N GLY A 67 5.85 -1.83 -7.66
CA GLY A 67 6.24 -0.50 -7.18
C GLY A 67 5.25 0.02 -6.16
N LEU A 68 5.73 0.84 -5.24
CA LEU A 68 4.93 1.43 -4.17
C LEU A 68 5.12 2.94 -4.16
N SER A 69 4.00 3.66 -4.15
CA SER A 69 3.97 5.10 -3.94
C SER A 69 3.05 5.47 -2.78
N PHE A 70 3.26 6.68 -2.27
CA PHE A 70 2.48 7.27 -1.19
C PHE A 70 2.00 8.65 -1.58
N GLY A 71 0.79 9.01 -1.12
CA GLY A 71 0.22 10.35 -1.30
C GLY A 71 -0.88 10.38 -2.35
N GLU A 72 -0.88 11.43 -3.17
CA GLU A 72 -1.95 11.69 -4.14
C GLU A 72 -1.52 11.34 -5.58
N PRO A 73 -2.47 10.96 -6.46
CA PRO A 73 -2.15 10.58 -7.84
C PRO A 73 -1.40 11.66 -8.63
N CYS A 74 -1.67 12.94 -8.34
CA CYS A 74 -1.03 14.08 -9.00
C CYS A 74 0.39 14.37 -8.47
N SER A 75 0.74 13.88 -7.28
CA SER A 75 2.04 14.09 -6.64
C SER A 75 2.46 12.86 -5.83
N PRO A 76 2.75 11.73 -6.51
CA PRO A 76 3.10 10.49 -5.84
C PRO A 76 4.54 10.54 -5.32
N VAL A 77 4.73 10.24 -4.03
CA VAL A 77 6.04 9.99 -3.45
C VAL A 77 6.37 8.52 -3.68
N VAL A 78 7.34 8.24 -4.56
CA VAL A 78 7.78 6.87 -4.82
C VAL A 78 8.59 6.35 -3.63
N LEU A 79 8.12 5.27 -3.01
CA LEU A 79 8.79 4.64 -1.87
C LEU A 79 9.75 3.54 -2.32
N THR A 80 9.28 2.66 -3.21
CA THR A 80 10.09 1.60 -3.77
C THR A 80 9.64 1.28 -5.19
N GLN A 81 10.60 0.88 -6.04
CA GLN A 81 10.32 0.33 -7.36
C GLN A 81 11.24 -0.87 -7.54
N LYS A 82 10.65 -2.04 -7.82
CA LYS A 82 11.45 -3.15 -8.33
C LYS A 82 11.81 -2.77 -9.76
N ARG A 83 13.11 -2.65 -10.06
CA ARG A 83 13.56 -2.51 -11.45
C ARG A 83 12.96 -3.69 -12.21
N ARG A 84 12.12 -3.39 -13.20
CA ARG A 84 11.68 -4.40 -14.16
C ARG A 84 12.94 -4.85 -14.88
N THR A 85 13.41 -6.06 -14.62
CA THR A 85 14.41 -6.71 -15.47
C THR A 85 13.64 -7.31 -16.63
N ASP A 86 13.11 -6.47 -17.51
CA ASP A 86 12.91 -6.87 -18.89
C ASP A 86 14.30 -7.00 -19.52
N GLY A 87 14.95 -8.14 -19.26
CA GLY A 87 16.00 -8.61 -20.15
C GLY A 87 15.41 -8.71 -21.55
N PRO A 88 16.16 -8.35 -22.61
CA PRO A 88 15.68 -8.53 -23.97
C PRO A 88 15.31 -10.00 -24.12
N THR A 89 14.05 -10.27 -24.46
CA THR A 89 13.63 -11.58 -24.94
C THR A 89 14.51 -11.90 -26.14
N GLU A 90 15.41 -12.88 -25.99
CA GLU A 90 16.16 -13.49 -27.09
C GLU A 90 15.24 -14.03 -28.18
#